data_AF-A0A378QZL6-F1
#
_entry.id   AF-A0A378QZL6-F1
#
_cell.length_a   1.000
_cell.length_b   1.000
_cell.length_c   1.000
_cell.angle_alpha   90.00
_cell.angle_beta   90.00
_cell.angle_gamma   90.00
#
_symmetry.space_group_name_H-M   'P 1'
#
loop_
_entity.id
_entity.type
_entity.pdbx_description
1 polymer ?
#
loop_
_entity_poly.entity_id
_entity_poly.type
_entity_poly.pdbx_seq_one_letter_code
_entity_poly.pdbx_strand_id
1 'polypeptide(L)' 'MVGISTPATEFCLKQKGFVNPTTVNGKQVNICELPNGQKVEVNEFYKISGGSEQSHYTPRPNNNQSR' A
#
# COMPACT_ATOMS: atom_id res chain seq x y z
N MET A 1 0.35 -14.60 -14.03
CA MET A 1 0.57 -13.14 -14.02
C MET A 1 -0.12 -12.64 -12.76
N VAL A 2 0.62 -12.47 -11.66
CA VAL A 2 0.05 -11.89 -10.44
C VAL A 2 -0.09 -10.41 -10.74
N GLY A 3 -1.25 -10.04 -11.30
CA GLY A 3 -1.66 -8.66 -11.42
C GLY A 3 -1.58 -8.07 -10.03
N ILE A 4 -0.81 -7.01 -9.89
CA ILE A 4 -0.60 -6.28 -8.64
C ILE A 4 -1.88 -5.46 -8.35
N SER A 5 -3.02 -6.15 -8.29
CA SER A 5 -4.30 -5.64 -7.83
C SER A 5 -4.30 -5.74 -6.31
N THR A 6 -3.34 -5.08 -5.67
CA THR A 6 -3.44 -4.84 -4.23
C THR A 6 -4.53 -3.79 -4.03
N PRO A 7 -5.30 -3.85 -2.93
CA PRO A 7 -6.32 -2.84 -2.62
C PRO A 7 -5.75 -1.41 -2.60
N ALA A 8 -4.45 -1.27 -2.34
CA ALA A 8 -3.68 -0.05 -2.48
C ALA A 8 -3.63 0.51 -3.91
N THR A 9 -3.38 -0.34 -4.91
CA THR A 9 -3.40 0.03 -6.34
C THR A 9 -4.79 0.50 -6.75
N GLU A 10 -5.86 -0.22 -6.35
CA GLU A 10 -7.24 0.17 -6.65
C GLU A 10 -7.63 1.50 -6.00
N PHE A 11 -7.15 1.75 -4.78
CA PHE A 11 -7.37 3.00 -4.08
C PHE A 11 -6.74 4.20 -4.82
N CYS A 12 -5.53 4.03 -5.36
CA CYS A 12 -4.89 5.05 -6.21
C CYS A 12 -5.73 5.36 -7.46
N LEU A 13 -6.20 4.32 -8.16
CA LEU A 13 -7.02 4.47 -9.37
C LEU A 13 -8.38 5.14 -9.06
N LYS A 14 -8.98 4.83 -7.90
CA LYS A 14 -10.21 5.50 -7.42
C LYS A 14 -10.02 7.00 -7.23
N GLN A 15 -8.83 7.44 -6.84
CA GLN A 15 -8.49 8.85 -6.69
C GLN A 15 -8.11 9.54 -8.01
N LYS A 16 -8.43 8.93 -9.16
CA LYS A 16 -8.05 9.42 -10.49
C LYS A 16 -6.53 9.51 -10.69
N GLY A 17 -5.76 8.79 -9.87
CA GLY A 17 -4.32 8.63 -10.03
C GLY A 17 -3.97 7.48 -10.95
N PHE A 18 -2.68 7.35 -11.24
CA PHE A 18 -2.12 6.27 -12.05
C PHE A 18 -1.03 5.53 -11.25
N VAL A 19 -0.94 4.22 -11.43
CA VAL A 19 0.05 3.41 -10.73
C VAL A 19 1.24 3.12 -11.64
N ASN A 20 2.41 3.58 -11.21
CA ASN A 20 3.69 3.34 -11.88
C ASN A 20 4.52 2.34 -11.06
N PRO A 21 4.72 1.11 -11.55
CA PRO A 21 5.65 0.16 -10.94
C PRO A 21 7.08 0.65 -11.15
N THR A 22 7.86 0.69 -10.08
CA THR A 22 9.24 1.15 -10.06
C THR A 22 10.09 0.26 -9.18
N THR A 23 11.37 0.12 -9.49
CA THR A 23 12.31 -0.64 -8.67
C THR A 23 13.17 0.33 -7.85
N VAL A 24 13.06 0.29 -6.53
CA VAL A 24 13.87 1.08 -5.59
C VAL A 24 14.74 0.13 -4.79
N ASN A 25 16.06 0.31 -4.84
CA ASN A 25 17.03 -0.55 -4.12
C ASN A 25 16.81 -2.06 -4.38
N GLY A 26 16.51 -2.43 -5.63
CA GLY A 26 16.24 -3.83 -6.01
C GLY A 26 14.90 -4.39 -5.54
N LYS A 27 14.04 -3.58 -4.91
CA LYS A 27 12.67 -3.94 -4.53
C LYS A 27 11.67 -3.31 -5.49
N GLN A 28 10.73 -4.11 -5.98
CA GLN A 28 9.62 -3.61 -6.79
C GLN A 28 8.60 -2.93 -5.87
N VAL A 29 8.38 -1.65 -6.10
CA VAL A 29 7.39 -0.80 -5.41
C VAL A 29 6.44 -0.22 -6.45
N ASN A 30 5.25 0.17 -6.02
CA ASN A 30 4.25 0.76 -6.90
C ASN A 30 3.98 2.19 -6.42
N ILE A 31 4.17 3.16 -7.30
CA ILE A 31 3.99 4.58 -7.01
C ILE A 31 2.64 5.02 -7.56
N CYS A 32 1.81 5.62 -6.72
CA CYS A 32 0.62 6.34 -7.11
C CYS A 32 0.99 7.78 -7.52
N GLU A 33 0.74 8.14 -8.77
CA GLU A 33 0.81 9.51 -9.25
C GLU A 33 -0.59 10.10 -9.33
N LEU A 34 -0.87 11.07 -8.48
CA LEU A 34 -2.14 11.77 -8.40
C LEU A 34 -2.19 12.93 -9.41
N PRO A 35 -3.39 13.35 -9.85
CA PRO A 35 -3.55 14.43 -10.84
C PRO A 35 -3.09 15.80 -10.32
N ASN A 36 -2.94 15.96 -9.01
CA ASN A 36 -2.33 17.14 -8.39
C ASN A 36 -0.78 17.15 -8.49
N GLY A 37 -0.17 16.14 -9.12
CA GLY A 37 1.28 15.97 -9.25
C GLY A 37 1.94 15.29 -8.05
N GLN A 38 1.18 14.90 -7.02
CA GLN A 38 1.70 14.21 -5.85
C GLN A 38 2.04 12.76 -6.19
N LYS A 39 3.23 12.32 -5.79
CA LYS A 39 3.72 10.95 -5.97
C LYS A 39 3.92 10.30 -4.62
N VAL A 40 3.27 9.18 -4.38
CA VAL A 40 3.29 8.46 -3.09
C VAL A 40 3.25 6.96 -3.36
N GLU A 41 3.99 6.15 -2.60
CA GLU A 41 3.90 4.70 -2.75
C GLU A 41 2.45 4.24 -2.45
N VAL A 42 1.87 3.39 -3.30
CA VAL A 42 0.46 2.95 -3.17
C VAL A 42 0.21 2.35 -1.78
N ASN A 43 1.17 1.59 -1.23
CA ASN A 43 1.05 0.97 0.09
C ASN A 43 1.07 2.02 1.22
N GLU A 44 1.93 3.03 1.12
CA GLU A 44 1.96 4.13 2.09
C GLU A 44 0.68 4.95 2.01
N PHE A 45 0.22 5.25 0.79
CA PHE A 45 -1.00 5.99 0.55
C PHE A 45 -2.23 5.30 1.13
N TYR A 46 -2.31 3.97 0.96
CA TYR A 46 -3.36 3.14 1.52
C TYR A 46 -3.31 3.12 3.07
N LYS A 47 -2.11 3.00 3.66
CA LYS A 47 -1.93 3.04 5.13
C LYS A 47 -2.36 4.38 5.74
N ILE A 48 -1.94 5.49 5.14
CA ILE A 48 -2.27 6.85 5.63
C ILE A 48 -3.76 7.14 5.51
N SER A 49 -4.41 6.58 4.47
CA SER A 49 -5.84 6.76 4.23
C SER A 49 -6.74 5.91 5.14
N GLY A 50 -6.19 5.21 6.13
CA GLY A 50 -6.95 4.34 7.03
C GLY A 50 -7.31 2.99 6.40
N GLY A 51 -6.71 2.63 5.26
CA GLY A 51 -6.75 1.30 4.67
C GLY A 51 -5.93 0.31 5.50
N SER A 52 -6.36 0.03 6.72
CA SER A 52 -5.83 -1.08 7.49
C SER A 52 -6.57 -2.34 7.08
N GLU A 53 -6.03 -3.07 6.12
CA GLU A 53 -6.10 -4.53 6.22
C GLU A 53 -4.89 -5.17 5.54
N GLN A 54 -4.12 -5.87 6.40
CA GLN A 54 -3.05 -6.81 6.09
C GLN A 54 -1.68 -6.23 5.74
N SER A 55 -1.13 -5.50 6.72
CA SER A 55 0.29 -5.69 7.04
C SER A 55 0.47 -7.15 7.49
N HIS A 56 1.07 -7.97 6.63
CA HIS A 56 1.75 -9.19 7.05
C HIS A 56 3.06 -8.82 7.77
N TYR A 57 2.93 -8.04 8.84
CA TYR A 57 3.87 -7.87 9.96
C TYR A 57 3.02 -7.47 11.17
N THR A 58 2.29 -8.44 11.71
CA THR A 58 2.04 -8.47 13.15
C THR A 58 3.37 -8.85 13.81
N PRO A 59 4.03 -8.02 14.64
CA PRO A 59 4.56 -8.62 15.85
C PRO A 59 3.34 -9.24 16.54
N ARG A 60 3.35 -10.57 16.72
CA ARG A 60 2.34 -11.30 17.49
C ARG A 60 1.89 -10.44 18.67
N PRO A 61 0.59 -10.23 18.92
CA PRO A 61 0.18 -9.68 20.19
C PRO A 61 0.66 -10.66 21.26
N ASN A 62 1.64 -10.26 22.07
CA ASN A 62 1.95 -10.94 23.32
C ASN A 62 0.75 -10.68 24.23
N ASN A 63 -0.26 -11.53 24.12
CA ASN A 63 -1.39 -11.50 25.02
C ASN A 63 -1.05 -12.40 26.22
N ASN A 64 -0.36 -11.81 27.19
CA ASN A 64 -0.57 -12.21 28.57
C ASN A 64 -1.95 -11.69 29.00
N GLN A 65 -2.98 -12.52 28.86
CA GLN A 65 -4.23 -12.30 29.56
C GLN A 65 -4.66 -13.60 30.23
N SER A 66 -4.50 -13.56 31.56
CA SER A 66 -4.91 -14.50 32.59
C SER A 66 -6.12 -15.35 32.26
N ARG A 67 -5.98 -16.66 32.52
CA ARG A 67 -7.04 -17.45 33.15
C ARG A 67 -6.46 -18.18 34.36
#